data_AF-L9LD41-F1
#
_entry.id   AF-L9LD41-F1
#
_cell.length_a   1.000
_cell.length_b   1.000
_cell.length_c   1.000
_cell.angle_alpha   90.00
_cell.angle_beta   90.00
_cell.angle_gamma   90.00
#
_symmetry.space_group_name_H-M   'P 1'
#
loop_
_entity.id
_entity.type
_entity.pdbx_description
1 polymer ?
#
loop_
_entity_poly.entity_id
_entity_poly.type
_entity_poly.pdbx_seq_one_letter_code
_entity_poly.pdbx_strand_id
1 'polypeptide(L)'
;MNEEYDVIVLGTGLTGMYPVRIKLYSESLASYGKSPCLYPLYGLGELPQGFARLSAIYGGAYTLNKPIEEIIVQNGKVIGVQSEGEIAHCKQLICDPSYVKDRNQVSRKSDVYVCMISFAHNVAAQGKFIAIVGVTVETKEPEKEIRPALELLGPIEQKFVSISDLLVPKDLGTESQIFISHTYDATTHFETTYDDVKDIYKRMTGSEFDFEETKRKKNNIYGQD
;
A
#
# COMPACT_ATOMS: atom_id res chain seq x y z
N MET A 1 22.80 -1.46 42.31
CA MET A 1 22.85 -0.86 40.97
C MET A 1 21.47 -1.07 40.37
N ASN A 2 20.63 -0.03 40.39
CA ASN A 2 19.32 -0.07 39.76
C ASN A 2 19.54 0.21 38.28
N GLU A 3 19.30 -0.75 37.41
CA GLU A 3 19.16 -0.49 35.99
C GLU A 3 17.80 0.18 35.78
N GLU A 4 17.85 1.42 35.28
CA GLU A 4 16.68 2.20 34.90
C GLU A 4 16.35 1.82 33.45
N TYR A 5 15.18 1.22 33.23
CA TYR A 5 14.71 0.85 31.90
C TYR A 5 13.60 1.82 31.47
N ASP A 6 13.81 2.54 30.36
CA ASP A 6 12.84 3.55 29.86
C ASP A 6 11.50 2.94 29.41
N VAL A 7 11.48 1.66 29.01
CA VAL A 7 10.26 0.93 28.62
C VAL A 7 10.40 -0.55 28.98
N ILE A 8 9.47 -1.06 29.80
CA ILE A 8 9.32 -2.50 30.08
C ILE A 8 8.12 -3.03 29.29
N VAL A 9 8.35 -3.91 28.31
CA VAL A 9 7.29 -4.57 27.51
C VAL A 9 7.07 -5.98 28.04
N LEU A 10 5.96 -6.21 28.77
CA LEU A 10 5.51 -7.54 29.17
C LEU A 10 4.35 -7.97 28.26
N GLY A 11 4.57 -8.99 27.45
CA GLY A 11 3.54 -9.55 26.56
C GLY A 11 3.51 -11.07 26.62
N THR A 12 2.41 -11.62 27.16
CA THR A 12 2.11 -13.05 27.10
C THR A 12 1.46 -13.38 25.76
N GLY A 13 2.23 -13.96 24.84
CA GLY A 13 1.78 -14.48 23.53
C GLY A 13 2.13 -13.55 22.36
N LEU A 14 2.91 -14.04 21.38
CA LEU A 14 3.50 -13.33 20.21
C LEU A 14 4.83 -12.59 20.46
N THR A 15 5.73 -13.20 21.21
CA THR A 15 7.01 -12.64 21.70
C THR A 15 8.06 -12.22 20.65
N GLY A 16 7.85 -12.44 19.34
CA GLY A 16 8.83 -12.09 18.30
C GLY A 16 8.56 -10.82 17.49
N MET A 17 7.30 -10.41 17.34
CA MET A 17 6.92 -9.39 16.33
C MET A 17 6.89 -7.96 16.89
N TYR A 18 6.44 -7.80 18.14
CA TYR A 18 6.36 -6.49 18.80
C TYR A 18 7.74 -5.84 19.03
N PRO A 19 8.79 -6.56 19.49
CA PRO A 19 10.12 -5.98 19.65
C PRO A 19 10.71 -5.49 18.32
N VAL A 20 10.42 -6.18 17.21
CA VAL A 20 10.89 -5.80 15.86
C VAL A 20 10.23 -4.50 15.40
N ARG A 21 8.90 -4.36 15.58
CA ARG A 21 8.19 -3.12 15.21
C ARG A 21 8.61 -1.93 16.06
N ILE A 22 8.80 -2.12 17.37
CA ILE A 22 9.31 -1.08 18.28
C ILE A 22 10.71 -0.65 17.86
N LYS A 23 11.59 -1.61 17.56
CA LYS A 23 12.94 -1.33 17.08
C LYS A 23 12.92 -0.54 15.76
N LEU A 24 12.11 -0.95 14.77
CA LEU A 24 11.97 -0.25 13.50
C LEU A 24 11.48 1.19 13.69
N TYR A 25 10.50 1.41 14.56
CA TYR A 25 10.02 2.76 14.90
C TYR A 25 11.15 3.61 15.47
N SER A 26 11.86 3.10 16.47
CA SER A 26 12.96 3.82 17.14
C SER A 26 14.11 4.13 16.18
N GLU A 27 14.51 3.18 15.33
CA GLU A 27 15.55 3.38 14.31
C GLU A 27 15.13 4.41 13.24
N SER A 28 13.87 4.38 12.82
CA SER A 28 13.33 5.36 11.86
C SER A 28 13.27 6.77 12.47
N LEU A 29 12.84 6.89 13.72
CA LEU A 29 12.83 8.15 14.45
C LEU A 29 14.25 8.70 14.64
N ALA A 30 15.20 7.85 15.04
CA ALA A 30 16.60 8.24 15.21
C ALA A 30 17.23 8.76 13.91
N SER A 31 16.78 8.25 12.76
CA SER A 31 17.31 8.65 11.44
C SER A 31 16.87 10.06 11.00
N TYR A 32 15.65 10.50 11.35
CA TYR A 32 15.07 11.75 10.83
C TYR A 32 14.65 12.77 11.90
N GLY A 33 14.74 12.41 13.18
CA GLY A 33 14.70 13.29 14.35
C GLY A 33 13.32 13.83 14.77
N LYS A 34 12.41 14.10 13.83
CA LYS A 34 11.08 14.68 14.15
C LYS A 34 9.94 13.67 14.16
N SER A 35 9.99 12.69 13.27
CA SER A 35 9.02 11.61 13.17
C SER A 35 9.66 10.41 12.46
N PRO A 36 9.14 9.18 12.64
CA PRO A 36 9.60 8.02 11.88
C PRO A 36 9.07 7.99 10.44
N CYS A 37 8.21 8.95 10.06
CA CYS A 37 7.50 8.95 8.79
C CYS A 37 8.17 9.87 7.76
N LEU A 38 8.10 9.47 6.49
CA LEU A 38 8.43 10.29 5.34
C LEU A 38 7.18 10.45 4.46
N TYR A 39 7.05 11.61 3.82
CA TYR A 39 6.01 11.87 2.83
C TYR A 39 6.62 12.57 1.62
N PRO A 40 6.36 12.09 0.39
CA PRO A 40 6.93 12.68 -0.81
C PRO A 40 6.40 14.11 -1.03
N LEU A 41 7.28 15.01 -1.44
CA LEU A 41 6.86 16.28 -2.01
C LEU A 41 5.97 16.00 -3.24
N TYR A 42 4.92 16.79 -3.42
CA TYR A 42 3.89 16.63 -4.45
C TYR A 42 2.94 15.43 -4.26
N GLY A 43 3.07 14.70 -3.15
CA GLY A 43 2.11 13.68 -2.73
C GLY A 43 2.38 12.27 -3.25
N LEU A 44 1.56 11.32 -2.79
CA LEU A 44 1.76 9.90 -3.06
C LEU A 44 1.68 9.53 -4.55
N GLY A 45 1.10 10.39 -5.40
CA GLY A 45 1.07 10.21 -6.85
C GLY A 45 2.46 10.18 -7.50
N GLU A 46 3.50 10.69 -6.83
CA GLU A 46 4.89 10.61 -7.32
C GLU A 46 5.47 9.19 -7.27
N LEU A 47 4.98 8.34 -6.35
CA LEU A 47 5.44 6.95 -6.24
C LEU A 47 5.10 6.12 -7.49
N PRO A 48 3.83 6.00 -7.92
CA PRO A 48 3.50 5.25 -9.14
C PRO A 48 4.12 5.88 -10.38
N GLN A 49 4.29 7.21 -10.44
CA GLN A 49 5.03 7.86 -11.53
C GLN A 49 6.51 7.44 -11.57
N GLY A 50 7.17 7.39 -10.41
CA GLY A 50 8.54 6.91 -10.28
C GLY A 50 8.70 5.45 -10.72
N PHE A 51 7.77 4.58 -10.32
CA PHE A 51 7.74 3.19 -10.77
C PHE A 51 7.46 3.06 -12.27
N ALA A 52 6.57 3.88 -12.83
CA ALA A 52 6.30 3.90 -14.27
C ALA A 52 7.55 4.29 -15.07
N ARG A 53 8.27 5.31 -14.62
CA ARG A 53 9.56 5.70 -15.22
C ARG A 53 10.60 4.59 -15.10
N LEU A 54 10.72 3.97 -13.93
CA LEU A 54 11.67 2.88 -13.72
C LEU A 54 11.38 1.71 -14.67
N SER A 55 10.11 1.32 -14.78
CA SER A 55 9.68 0.27 -15.71
C SER A 55 9.99 0.63 -17.18
N ALA A 56 9.79 1.90 -17.58
CA ALA A 56 10.14 2.37 -18.91
C ALA A 56 11.64 2.26 -19.24
N ILE A 57 12.52 2.51 -18.26
CA ILE A 57 13.97 2.32 -18.43
C ILE A 57 14.30 0.85 -18.79
N TYR A 58 13.53 -0.10 -18.26
CA TYR A 58 13.69 -1.53 -18.53
C TYR A 58 12.80 -2.03 -19.68
N GLY A 59 12.26 -1.14 -20.52
CA GLY A 59 11.47 -1.48 -21.70
C GLY A 59 9.98 -1.74 -21.45
N GLY A 60 9.48 -1.44 -20.24
CA GLY A 60 8.05 -1.46 -19.94
C GLY A 60 7.31 -0.27 -20.55
N ALA A 61 6.02 -0.43 -20.80
CA ALA A 61 5.15 0.63 -21.29
C ALA A 61 3.92 0.78 -20.38
N TYR A 62 3.57 2.01 -20.03
CA TYR A 62 2.37 2.33 -19.25
C TYR A 62 1.33 2.92 -20.18
N THR A 63 0.14 2.31 -20.20
CA THR A 63 -0.99 2.80 -21.00
C THR A 63 -2.07 3.28 -20.05
N LEU A 64 -2.43 4.56 -20.16
CA LEU A 64 -3.49 5.19 -19.36
C LEU A 64 -4.75 5.37 -20.21
N ASN A 65 -5.91 5.48 -19.55
CA ASN A 65 -7.21 5.67 -20.21
C ASN A 65 -7.57 4.56 -21.22
N LYS A 66 -7.07 3.33 -20.99
CA LYS A 66 -7.37 2.16 -21.82
C LYS A 66 -8.20 1.16 -21.02
N PRO A 67 -9.53 1.08 -21.25
CA PRO A 67 -10.41 0.25 -20.44
C PRO A 67 -10.20 -1.23 -20.73
N ILE A 68 -10.10 -2.06 -19.68
CA ILE A 68 -10.05 -3.53 -19.85
C ILE A 68 -11.48 -4.04 -20.03
N GLU A 69 -11.74 -4.69 -21.17
CA GLU A 69 -13.03 -5.29 -21.53
C GLU A 69 -13.18 -6.69 -20.92
N GLU A 70 -12.15 -7.52 -21.06
CA GLU A 70 -12.17 -8.92 -20.63
C GLU A 70 -10.78 -9.42 -20.22
N ILE A 71 -10.72 -10.25 -19.17
CA ILE A 71 -9.54 -11.05 -18.83
C ILE A 71 -9.76 -12.44 -19.44
N ILE A 72 -8.91 -12.84 -20.37
CA ILE A 72 -9.08 -14.08 -21.15
C ILE A 72 -8.41 -15.24 -20.40
N VAL A 73 -9.22 -16.23 -20.02
CA VAL A 73 -8.79 -17.41 -19.27
C VAL A 73 -9.07 -18.68 -20.07
N GLN A 74 -8.06 -19.53 -20.23
CA GLN A 74 -8.18 -20.83 -20.90
C GLN A 74 -7.66 -21.94 -19.98
N ASN A 75 -8.43 -23.02 -19.82
CA ASN A 75 -8.10 -24.15 -18.92
C ASN A 75 -7.78 -23.69 -17.48
N GLY A 76 -8.49 -22.66 -17.00
CA GLY A 76 -8.29 -22.09 -15.68
C GLY A 76 -7.07 -21.16 -15.56
N LYS A 77 -6.29 -20.93 -16.62
CA LYS A 77 -5.11 -20.05 -16.62
C LYS A 77 -5.30 -18.82 -17.49
N VAL A 78 -4.77 -17.67 -17.04
CA VAL A 78 -4.78 -16.45 -17.87
C VAL A 78 -3.93 -16.63 -19.13
N ILE A 79 -4.43 -16.14 -20.26
CA ILE A 79 -3.72 -16.13 -21.55
C ILE A 79 -3.65 -14.73 -22.19
N GLY A 80 -4.35 -13.74 -21.64
CA GLY A 80 -4.29 -12.35 -22.10
C GLY A 80 -5.38 -11.46 -21.51
N VAL A 81 -5.34 -10.19 -21.89
CA VAL A 81 -6.39 -9.19 -21.60
C VAL A 81 -6.86 -8.56 -22.90
N GLN A 82 -8.17 -8.36 -23.03
CA GLN A 82 -8.79 -7.67 -24.15
C GLN A 82 -9.10 -6.22 -23.77
N SER A 83 -8.79 -5.31 -24.68
CA SER A 83 -9.11 -3.89 -24.55
C SER A 83 -9.25 -3.26 -25.93
N GLU A 84 -10.35 -2.55 -26.16
CA GLU A 84 -10.65 -1.87 -27.43
C GLU A 84 -10.64 -2.82 -28.64
N GLY A 85 -11.10 -4.06 -28.45
CA GLY A 85 -11.09 -5.11 -29.48
C GLY A 85 -9.72 -5.73 -29.80
N GLU A 86 -8.64 -5.31 -29.13
CA GLU A 86 -7.31 -5.92 -29.24
C GLU A 86 -6.98 -6.81 -28.05
N ILE A 87 -6.20 -7.87 -28.27
CA ILE A 87 -5.78 -8.81 -27.22
C ILE A 87 -4.27 -8.69 -26.97
N ALA A 88 -3.91 -8.36 -25.73
CA ALA A 88 -2.54 -8.42 -25.24
C ALA A 88 -2.32 -9.75 -24.50
N HIS A 89 -1.49 -10.63 -25.04
CA HIS A 89 -1.21 -11.93 -24.45
C HIS A 89 -0.23 -11.85 -23.27
N CYS A 90 -0.53 -12.58 -22.19
CA CYS A 90 0.32 -12.67 -21.02
C CYS A 90 0.29 -14.08 -20.41
N LYS A 91 1.35 -14.43 -19.69
CA LYS A 91 1.45 -15.71 -18.93
C LYS A 91 1.00 -15.55 -17.47
N GLN A 92 1.11 -14.34 -16.95
CA GLN A 92 0.78 -13.96 -15.59
C GLN A 92 0.14 -12.56 -15.64
N LEU A 93 -0.86 -12.32 -14.80
CA LEU A 93 -1.53 -11.03 -14.68
C LEU A 93 -1.49 -10.58 -13.23
N ILE A 94 -1.08 -9.34 -12.98
CA ILE A 94 -1.21 -8.66 -11.68
C ILE A 94 -2.29 -7.60 -11.82
N CYS A 95 -3.24 -7.55 -10.90
CA CYS A 95 -4.28 -6.51 -10.92
C CYS A 95 -4.82 -6.21 -9.52
N ASP A 96 -5.42 -5.01 -9.41
CA ASP A 96 -6.23 -4.60 -8.26
C ASP A 96 -7.58 -5.35 -8.25
N PRO A 97 -8.17 -5.63 -7.08
CA PRO A 97 -9.48 -6.29 -6.96
C PRO A 97 -10.62 -5.73 -7.82
N SER A 98 -10.61 -4.43 -8.16
CA SER A 98 -11.65 -3.82 -8.99
C SER A 98 -11.77 -4.41 -10.40
N TYR A 99 -10.71 -5.05 -10.90
CA TYR A 99 -10.68 -5.73 -12.19
C TYR A 99 -11.21 -7.18 -12.13
N VAL A 100 -11.43 -7.73 -10.94
CA VAL A 100 -11.93 -9.10 -10.72
C VAL A 100 -13.10 -9.06 -9.75
N LYS A 101 -14.29 -8.77 -10.28
CA LYS A 101 -15.53 -8.58 -9.48
C LYS A 101 -16.22 -9.90 -9.18
N ASP A 102 -15.96 -10.43 -8.00
CA ASP A 102 -16.86 -11.21 -7.15
C ASP A 102 -16.03 -11.63 -5.95
N ARG A 103 -16.65 -11.73 -4.76
CA ARG A 103 -16.18 -12.43 -3.53
C ARG A 103 -15.81 -11.51 -2.33
N ASN A 104 -16.78 -11.31 -1.44
CA ASN A 104 -16.65 -10.50 -0.21
C ASN A 104 -16.74 -11.32 1.09
N GLN A 105 -16.16 -10.82 2.20
CA GLN A 105 -16.67 -10.95 3.59
C GLN A 105 -15.99 -9.96 4.59
N VAL A 106 -16.65 -9.68 5.75
CA VAL A 106 -16.38 -8.62 6.76
C VAL A 106 -16.51 -9.09 8.24
N SER A 107 -15.86 -8.40 9.22
CA SER A 107 -16.46 -7.72 10.44
C SER A 107 -15.45 -7.33 11.59
N ARG A 108 -15.82 -6.28 12.39
CA ARG A 108 -15.09 -5.28 13.27
C ARG A 108 -13.95 -5.64 14.27
N LYS A 109 -12.97 -4.70 14.46
CA LYS A 109 -11.99 -4.54 15.61
C LYS A 109 -11.00 -3.33 15.55
N SER A 110 -11.20 -2.26 14.75
CA SER A 110 -10.09 -1.43 14.20
C SER A 110 -9.88 0.00 14.77
N ASP A 111 -8.68 0.55 14.57
CA ASP A 111 -8.26 1.92 14.95
C ASP A 111 -8.78 3.02 13.99
N VAL A 112 -8.72 4.29 14.43
CA VAL A 112 -8.96 5.49 13.62
C VAL A 112 -7.63 6.22 13.39
N TYR A 113 -7.30 6.50 12.13
CA TYR A 113 -6.05 7.17 11.75
C TYR A 113 -6.31 8.59 11.25
N VAL A 114 -5.40 9.52 11.59
CA VAL A 114 -5.39 10.88 11.07
C VAL A 114 -4.02 11.19 10.50
N CYS A 115 -3.94 11.46 9.20
CA CYS A 115 -2.75 11.96 8.53
C CYS A 115 -2.96 13.43 8.15
N MET A 116 -2.02 14.31 8.51
CA MET A 116 -2.07 15.72 8.15
C MET A 116 -0.87 16.09 7.28
N ILE A 117 -1.16 16.68 6.12
CA ILE A 117 -0.20 17.24 5.19
C ILE A 117 -0.61 18.68 4.83
N SER A 118 0.28 19.45 4.23
CA SER A 118 0.06 20.88 4.01
C SER A 118 0.83 21.40 2.80
N PHE A 119 0.74 22.71 2.56
CA PHE A 119 1.56 23.42 1.58
C PHE A 119 3.06 23.12 1.69
N ALA A 120 3.59 22.75 2.87
CA ALA A 120 4.99 22.37 3.04
C ALA A 120 5.39 21.12 2.24
N HIS A 121 4.40 20.32 1.82
CA HIS A 121 4.58 19.13 0.98
C HIS A 121 4.18 19.38 -0.49
N ASN A 122 3.88 20.63 -0.88
CA ASN A 122 3.40 21.00 -2.22
C ASN A 122 2.10 20.29 -2.66
N VAL A 123 1.26 19.89 -1.71
CA VAL A 123 -0.04 19.22 -1.97
C VAL A 123 -1.24 20.15 -1.77
N ALA A 124 -1.03 21.35 -1.24
CA ALA A 124 -2.07 22.33 -0.96
C ALA A 124 -1.56 23.75 -1.20
N ALA A 125 -2.47 24.70 -1.45
CA ALA A 125 -2.13 26.11 -1.58
C ALA A 125 -1.52 26.67 -0.28
N GLN A 126 -0.75 27.76 -0.39
CA GLN A 126 -0.06 28.38 0.76
C GLN A 126 -1.01 28.60 1.94
N GLY A 127 -0.61 28.14 3.13
CA GLY A 127 -1.41 28.25 4.36
C GLY A 127 -2.56 27.25 4.49
N LYS A 128 -2.77 26.35 3.52
CA LYS A 128 -3.79 25.30 3.57
C LYS A 128 -3.23 23.95 4.04
N PHE A 129 -4.10 23.17 4.65
CA PHE A 129 -3.83 21.84 5.20
C PHE A 129 -4.85 20.85 4.66
N ILE A 130 -4.42 19.60 4.47
CA ILE A 130 -5.26 18.46 4.11
C ILE A 130 -5.12 17.46 5.25
N ALA A 131 -6.24 17.16 5.91
CA ALA A 131 -6.34 16.10 6.91
C ALA A 131 -7.13 14.93 6.32
N ILE A 132 -6.54 13.74 6.33
CA ILE A 132 -7.15 12.50 5.86
C ILE A 132 -7.45 11.65 7.09
N VAL A 133 -8.72 11.30 7.28
CA VAL A 133 -9.18 10.43 8.35
C VAL A 133 -9.55 9.07 7.77
N GLY A 134 -8.88 8.01 8.22
CA GLY A 134 -9.11 6.63 7.79
C GLY A 134 -9.68 5.78 8.93
N VAL A 135 -10.68 4.96 8.63
CA VAL A 135 -11.24 3.97 9.55
C VAL A 135 -11.83 2.80 8.76
N THR A 136 -11.80 1.60 9.34
CA THR A 136 -12.58 0.47 8.82
C THR A 136 -14.05 0.71 9.14
N VAL A 137 -14.91 0.75 8.12
CA VAL A 137 -16.36 0.91 8.31
C VAL A 137 -16.97 -0.35 8.85
N GLU A 138 -17.85 -0.17 9.82
CA GLU A 138 -18.04 -1.23 10.75
C GLU A 138 -19.38 -1.02 11.55
N THR A 139 -20.00 0.16 11.48
CA THR A 139 -21.42 0.42 11.76
C THR A 139 -22.16 0.87 10.50
N LYS A 140 -23.49 1.02 10.58
CA LYS A 140 -24.30 1.60 9.47
C LYS A 140 -24.18 3.12 9.38
N GLU A 141 -23.49 3.77 10.31
CA GLU A 141 -23.35 5.22 10.40
C GLU A 141 -21.85 5.60 10.41
N PRO A 142 -21.12 5.36 9.30
CA PRO A 142 -19.65 5.48 9.24
C PRO A 142 -19.13 6.86 9.63
N GLU A 143 -19.87 7.93 9.31
CA GLU A 143 -19.48 9.29 9.67
C GLU A 143 -19.47 9.54 11.19
N LYS A 144 -20.25 8.79 11.98
CA LYS A 144 -20.21 8.90 13.45
C LYS A 144 -18.91 8.33 14.03
N GLU A 145 -18.32 7.36 13.34
CA GLU A 145 -17.11 6.66 13.78
C GLU A 145 -15.88 7.58 13.73
N ILE A 146 -15.86 8.50 12.76
CA ILE A 146 -14.76 9.47 12.58
C ILE A 146 -14.94 10.75 13.39
N ARG A 147 -16.06 10.93 14.10
CA ARG A 147 -16.34 12.16 14.87
C ARG A 147 -15.21 12.55 15.84
N PRO A 148 -14.63 11.61 16.64
CA PRO A 148 -13.54 11.97 17.55
C PRO A 148 -12.32 12.56 16.82
N ALA A 149 -12.01 12.08 15.61
CA ALA A 149 -10.94 12.64 14.80
C ALA A 149 -11.31 14.03 14.27
N LEU A 150 -12.54 14.23 13.80
CA LEU A 150 -13.00 15.52 13.28
C LEU A 150 -12.99 16.63 14.34
N GLU A 151 -13.31 16.30 15.59
CA GLU A 151 -13.27 17.25 16.72
C GLU A 151 -11.84 17.78 16.99
N LEU A 152 -10.81 16.98 16.70
CA LEU A 152 -9.40 17.38 16.85
C LEU A 152 -8.91 18.32 15.74
N LEU A 153 -9.57 18.33 14.58
CA LEU A 153 -9.13 19.12 13.42
C LEU A 153 -9.50 20.61 13.52
N GLY A 154 -10.39 20.99 14.44
CA GLY A 154 -10.91 22.35 14.53
C GLY A 154 -11.82 22.71 13.35
N PRO A 155 -11.91 23.98 12.94
CA PRO A 155 -12.77 24.40 11.83
C PRO A 155 -12.37 23.75 10.49
N ILE A 156 -13.31 23.05 9.86
CA ILE A 156 -13.13 22.38 8.57
C ILE A 156 -13.77 23.23 7.47
N GLU A 157 -12.96 23.68 6.50
CA GLU A 157 -13.43 24.48 5.36
C GLU A 157 -14.27 23.64 4.38
N GLN A 158 -13.83 22.43 4.08
CA GLN A 158 -14.54 21.50 3.20
C GLN A 158 -14.25 20.04 3.60
N LYS A 159 -15.26 19.18 3.50
CA LYS A 159 -15.18 17.74 3.81
C LYS A 159 -15.60 16.92 2.58
N PHE A 160 -14.79 15.93 2.23
CA PHE A 160 -15.09 14.93 1.21
C PHE A 160 -15.12 13.56 1.88
N VAL A 161 -16.16 12.76 1.62
CA VAL A 161 -16.35 11.44 2.24
C VAL A 161 -16.38 10.39 1.15
N SER A 162 -15.57 9.33 1.32
CA SER A 162 -15.55 8.16 0.45
C SER A 162 -15.59 6.91 1.30
N ILE A 163 -16.36 5.92 0.87
CA ILE A 163 -16.47 4.60 1.51
C ILE A 163 -16.16 3.57 0.42
N SER A 164 -15.26 2.64 0.73
CA SER A 164 -14.82 1.60 -0.19
C SER A 164 -14.85 0.25 0.51
N ASP A 165 -15.18 -0.80 -0.25
CA ASP A 165 -15.10 -2.17 0.24
C ASP A 165 -13.63 -2.61 0.34
N LEU A 166 -13.29 -3.32 1.43
CA LEU A 166 -11.99 -3.99 1.56
C LEU A 166 -12.08 -5.37 0.90
N LEU A 167 -11.31 -5.57 -0.16
CA LEU A 167 -11.28 -6.81 -0.93
C LEU A 167 -9.95 -7.53 -0.74
N VAL A 168 -10.02 -8.86 -0.69
CA VAL A 168 -8.86 -9.76 -0.55
C VAL A 168 -8.93 -10.87 -1.59
N PRO A 169 -7.79 -11.33 -2.14
CA PRO A 169 -7.77 -12.43 -3.11
C PRO A 169 -8.30 -13.73 -2.49
N LYS A 170 -9.28 -14.37 -3.14
CA LYS A 170 -9.67 -15.76 -2.79
C LYS A 170 -8.86 -16.82 -3.53
N ASP A 171 -8.31 -16.45 -4.69
CA ASP A 171 -7.39 -17.27 -5.46
C ASP A 171 -5.98 -16.69 -5.29
N LEU A 172 -5.03 -17.54 -4.89
CA LEU A 172 -3.64 -17.15 -4.70
C LEU A 172 -2.89 -16.98 -6.04
N GLY A 173 -3.47 -17.40 -7.16
CA GLY A 173 -2.86 -17.23 -8.48
C GLY A 173 -1.82 -18.28 -8.84
N THR A 174 -1.47 -19.20 -7.94
CA THR A 174 -0.47 -20.25 -8.21
C THR A 174 -0.93 -21.21 -9.30
N GLU A 175 -2.23 -21.50 -9.39
CA GLU A 175 -2.81 -22.30 -10.46
C GLU A 175 -3.23 -21.42 -11.65
N SER A 176 -4.03 -20.39 -11.39
CA SER A 176 -4.64 -19.54 -12.43
C SER A 176 -3.69 -18.56 -13.11
N GLN A 177 -2.53 -18.31 -12.49
CA GLN A 177 -1.57 -17.29 -12.90
C GLN A 177 -2.15 -15.86 -12.89
N ILE A 178 -3.21 -15.64 -12.12
CA ILE A 178 -3.80 -14.32 -11.85
C ILE A 178 -3.50 -13.96 -10.39
N PHE A 179 -2.63 -12.97 -10.19
CA PHE A 179 -2.17 -12.55 -8.87
C PHE A 179 -2.84 -11.22 -8.52
N ILE A 180 -3.87 -11.30 -7.68
CA ILE A 180 -4.65 -10.13 -7.27
C ILE A 180 -4.03 -9.55 -5.99
N SER A 181 -3.92 -8.22 -5.91
CA SER A 181 -3.50 -7.51 -4.70
C SER A 181 -4.64 -7.38 -3.69
N HIS A 182 -4.32 -6.97 -2.47
CA HIS A 182 -5.33 -6.53 -1.51
C HIS A 182 -5.73 -5.08 -1.82
N THR A 183 -6.95 -4.68 -1.44
CA THR A 183 -7.31 -3.25 -1.38
C THR A 183 -6.50 -2.57 -0.28
N TYR A 184 -6.10 -1.31 -0.49
CA TYR A 184 -5.51 -0.49 0.58
C TYR A 184 -6.43 -0.47 1.81
N ASP A 185 -5.84 -0.79 2.97
CA ASP A 185 -6.54 -0.68 4.25
C ASP A 185 -6.60 0.77 4.74
N ALA A 186 -7.19 0.98 5.92
CA ALA A 186 -7.36 2.30 6.50
C ALA A 186 -6.07 2.89 7.12
N THR A 187 -4.97 2.12 7.18
CA THR A 187 -3.73 2.57 7.82
C THR A 187 -3.08 3.72 7.02
N THR A 188 -2.42 4.63 7.73
CA THR A 188 -1.77 5.80 7.10
C THR A 188 -0.28 5.58 6.83
N HIS A 189 0.17 4.33 6.79
CA HIS A 189 1.54 3.93 6.49
C HIS A 189 1.55 2.70 5.58
N PHE A 190 2.68 2.41 4.93
CA PHE A 190 2.75 1.41 3.85
C PHE A 190 3.16 -0.01 4.30
N GLU A 191 3.12 -0.34 5.60
CA GLU A 191 3.64 -1.63 6.06
C GLU A 191 2.84 -2.80 5.49
N THR A 192 1.50 -2.74 5.56
CA THR A 192 0.61 -3.78 5.04
C THR A 192 0.63 -3.85 3.52
N THR A 193 0.72 -2.70 2.84
CA THR A 193 0.94 -2.63 1.38
C THR A 193 2.24 -3.31 0.97
N TYR A 194 3.32 -3.07 1.72
CA TYR A 194 4.63 -3.66 1.45
C TYR A 194 4.63 -5.18 1.67
N ASP A 195 3.93 -5.65 2.70
CA ASP A 195 3.74 -7.08 2.93
C ASP A 195 2.98 -7.75 1.78
N ASP A 196 1.93 -7.10 1.25
CA ASP A 196 1.19 -7.59 0.08
C ASP A 196 2.07 -7.66 -1.18
N VAL A 197 2.91 -6.65 -1.43
CA VAL A 197 3.86 -6.67 -2.56
C VAL A 197 4.85 -7.84 -2.46
N LYS A 198 5.40 -8.11 -1.27
CA LYS A 198 6.30 -9.27 -1.07
C LYS A 198 5.56 -10.59 -1.27
N ASP A 199 4.33 -10.70 -0.78
CA ASP A 199 3.50 -11.89 -0.94
C ASP A 199 3.19 -12.16 -2.42
N ILE A 200 2.75 -11.15 -3.18
CA ILE A 200 2.54 -11.25 -4.63
C ILE A 200 3.83 -11.68 -5.33
N TYR A 201 4.96 -11.03 -5.04
CA TYR A 201 6.26 -11.39 -5.62
C TYR A 201 6.59 -12.86 -5.38
N LYS A 202 6.42 -13.34 -4.15
CA LYS A 202 6.68 -14.74 -3.79
C LYS A 202 5.74 -15.70 -4.52
N ARG A 203 4.44 -15.40 -4.57
CA ARG A 203 3.45 -16.23 -5.29
C ARG A 203 3.75 -16.31 -6.78
N MET A 204 4.20 -15.21 -7.38
CA MET A 204 4.53 -15.12 -8.80
C MET A 204 5.83 -15.85 -9.18
N THR A 205 6.87 -15.67 -8.38
CA THR A 205 8.23 -16.12 -8.70
C THR A 205 8.58 -17.47 -8.09
N GLY A 206 7.88 -17.87 -7.04
CA GLY A 206 8.17 -19.08 -6.25
C GLY A 206 9.28 -18.92 -5.23
N SER A 207 9.85 -17.71 -5.05
CA SER A 207 10.95 -17.44 -4.13
C SER A 207 10.72 -16.18 -3.28
N GLU A 208 11.32 -16.14 -2.09
CA GLU A 208 11.33 -14.92 -1.26
C GLU A 208 12.05 -13.76 -1.98
N PHE A 209 11.64 -12.53 -1.68
CA PHE A 209 12.33 -11.35 -2.21
C PHE A 209 13.70 -11.18 -1.51
N ASP A 210 14.79 -11.19 -2.28
CA ASP A 210 16.15 -10.99 -1.77
C ASP A 210 16.59 -9.53 -1.92
N PHE A 211 16.64 -8.81 -0.79
CA PHE A 211 17.09 -7.42 -0.73
C PHE A 211 18.57 -7.22 -1.09
N GLU A 212 19.41 -8.23 -0.88
CA GLU A 212 20.85 -8.14 -1.15
C GLU A 212 21.16 -8.24 -2.64
N GLU A 213 20.34 -8.97 -3.41
CA GLU A 213 20.47 -9.04 -4.86
C GLU A 213 20.24 -7.67 -5.53
N THR A 214 19.27 -6.90 -5.05
CA THR A 214 19.01 -5.52 -5.52
C THR A 214 20.18 -4.56 -5.28
N LYS A 215 20.90 -4.70 -4.17
CA LYS A 215 22.10 -3.90 -3.88
C LYS A 215 23.24 -4.23 -4.85
N ARG A 216 23.42 -5.52 -5.17
CA ARG A 216 24.46 -5.99 -6.11
C ARG A 216 24.21 -5.51 -7.54
N LYS A 217 22.96 -5.49 -8.00
CA LYS A 217 22.60 -5.00 -9.36
C LYS A 217 22.80 -3.49 -9.51
N LYS A 218 22.58 -2.67 -8.46
CA LYS A 218 22.86 -1.21 -8.50
C LYS A 218 24.32 -0.90 -8.81
N ASN A 219 25.27 -1.68 -8.28
CA ASN A 219 26.70 -1.50 -8.55
C ASN A 219 27.09 -1.84 -10.00
N ASN A 220 26.27 -2.60 -10.73
CA ASN A 220 26.54 -2.94 -12.13
C ASN A 220 25.87 -1.98 -13.13
N ILE A 221 24.92 -1.16 -12.70
CA ILE A 221 24.18 -0.22 -13.58
C ILE A 221 24.86 1.14 -13.64
N TYR A 222 25.47 1.58 -12.53
CA TYR A 222 26.39 2.71 -12.50
C TYR A 222 27.80 2.15 -12.50
N GLY A 223 28.34 1.86 -13.69
CA GLY A 223 29.73 1.39 -13.81
C GLY A 223 30.65 2.22 -12.91
N GLN A 224 31.39 1.55 -12.03
CA GLN A 224 32.55 2.15 -11.40
C GLN A 224 33.62 2.29 -12.48
N ASP A 225 33.92 3.53 -12.86
CA ASP A 225 35.26 3.88 -13.32
C ASP A 225 36.18 4.03 -12.10
#